data_AF-A0A7Z9WDD3-F1
#
_entry.id   AF-A0A7Z9WDD3-F1
#
_cell.length_a   1.000
_cell.length_b   1.000
_cell.length_c   1.000
_cell.angle_alpha   90.00
_cell.angle_beta   90.00
_cell.angle_gamma   90.00
#
_symmetry.space_group_name_H-M   'P 1'
#
loop_
_entity.id
_entity.type
_entity.pdbx_description
1 polymer ?
#
loop_
_entity_poly.entity_id
_entity_poly.type
_entity_poly.pdbx_seq_one_letter_code
_entity_poly.pdbx_strand_id
1 'polypeptide(L)'
;RPADKVAAQIRAFDPWPGAWTKIDNSRVKLFSAFVVDETRSTKNPGRVVGLEEDFIKVETGAGLVGIGELQAPGRKRLRAGEFVRGFHLSLNALLE
;
A
#
# COMPACT_ATOMS: atom_id res chain seq x y z
N ARG A 1 -10.47 -4.12 6.82
CA ARG A 1 -9.66 -4.41 8.03
C ARG A 1 -9.07 -3.09 8.54
N PRO A 2 -8.91 -2.87 9.86
CA PRO A 2 -8.29 -1.67 10.41
C PRO A 2 -6.79 -1.59 10.08
N ALA A 3 -6.21 -0.38 10.13
CA ALA A 3 -4.85 -0.09 9.68
C ALA A 3 -3.77 -0.92 10.39
N ASP A 4 -3.88 -1.11 11.71
CA ASP A 4 -2.98 -1.93 12.52
C ASP A 4 -2.88 -3.38 12.00
N LYS A 5 -4.04 -4.00 11.71
CA LYS A 5 -4.12 -5.37 11.21
C LYS A 5 -3.62 -5.48 9.79
N VAL A 6 -3.89 -4.48 8.95
CA VAL A 6 -3.37 -4.44 7.56
C VAL A 6 -1.84 -4.33 7.59
N ALA A 7 -1.29 -3.38 8.34
CA ALA A 7 0.16 -3.19 8.46
C ALA A 7 0.86 -4.44 9.03
N ALA A 8 0.30 -5.04 10.09
CA ALA A 8 0.82 -6.27 10.67
C ALA A 8 0.78 -7.44 9.69
N GLN A 9 -0.31 -7.59 8.93
CA GLN A 9 -0.45 -8.66 7.94
C GLN A 9 0.57 -8.52 6.81
N ILE A 10 0.78 -7.30 6.30
CA ILE A 10 1.76 -7.06 5.24
C ILE A 10 3.17 -7.43 5.72
N ARG A 11 3.55 -6.98 6.93
CA ARG A 11 4.84 -7.32 7.53
C ARG A 11 4.99 -8.82 7.81
N ALA A 12 3.92 -9.50 8.24
CA ALA A 12 3.95 -10.94 8.52
C ALA A 12 4.15 -11.79 7.26
N PHE A 13 3.79 -11.27 6.08
CA PHE A 13 3.98 -11.96 4.80
C PHE A 13 5.28 -11.54 4.09
N ASP A 14 6.09 -10.66 4.66
CA ASP A 14 7.39 -10.26 4.13
C ASP A 14 8.51 -11.20 4.68
N PRO A 15 9.29 -11.91 3.84
CA PRO A 15 9.31 -11.88 2.37
C PRO A 15 8.40 -12.90 1.68
N TRP A 16 7.95 -13.95 2.38
CA TRP A 16 7.12 -15.01 1.84
C TRP A 16 5.89 -15.27 2.72
N PRO A 17 4.69 -15.44 2.15
CA PRO A 17 4.36 -15.54 0.71
C PRO A 17 4.36 -14.19 -0.06
N GLY A 18 4.45 -13.07 0.66
CA GLY A 18 4.29 -11.71 0.14
C GLY A 18 2.82 -11.29 0.16
N ALA A 19 2.52 -10.20 0.86
CA ALA A 19 1.23 -9.53 0.71
C ALA A 19 1.16 -8.85 -0.66
N TRP A 20 -0.02 -8.86 -1.27
CA TRP A 20 -0.24 -8.23 -2.56
C TRP A 20 -1.63 -7.62 -2.64
N THR A 21 -1.79 -6.74 -3.62
CA THR A 21 -3.02 -6.09 -4.01
C THR A 21 -3.06 -5.98 -5.52
N LYS A 22 -4.20 -5.58 -6.07
CA LYS A 22 -4.36 -5.35 -7.50
C LYS A 22 -4.40 -3.84 -7.79
N ILE A 23 -3.58 -3.40 -8.74
CA ILE A 23 -3.57 -2.04 -9.28
C ILE A 23 -3.64 -2.18 -10.80
N ASP A 24 -4.65 -1.60 -11.45
CA ASP A 24 -4.85 -1.68 -12.90
C ASP A 24 -4.67 -3.10 -13.47
N ASN A 25 -5.32 -4.07 -12.82
CA ASN A 25 -5.26 -5.49 -13.18
C ASN A 25 -3.90 -6.19 -12.97
N SER A 26 -2.90 -5.51 -12.41
CA SER A 26 -1.59 -6.05 -12.08
C SER A 26 -1.48 -6.40 -10.59
N ARG A 27 -0.93 -7.58 -10.27
CA ARG A 27 -0.66 -7.98 -8.89
C ARG A 27 0.61 -7.31 -8.37
N VAL A 28 0.48 -6.35 -7.47
CA VAL A 28 1.60 -5.62 -6.88
C VAL A 28 1.81 -6.12 -5.46
N LYS A 29 3.02 -6.57 -5.14
CA LYS A 29 3.38 -6.93 -3.77
C LYS A 29 3.63 -5.67 -2.94
N LEU A 30 3.22 -5.72 -1.68
CA LEU A 30 3.31 -4.63 -0.71
C LEU A 30 4.26 -5.01 0.41
N PHE A 31 5.07 -4.05 0.84
CA PHE A 31 6.09 -4.25 1.85
C PHE A 31 6.31 -2.97 2.67
N SER A 32 7.09 -3.09 3.76
CA SER A 32 7.42 -1.96 4.63
C SER A 32 6.17 -1.17 5.07
N ALA A 33 5.18 -1.89 5.61
CA ALA A 33 3.90 -1.31 5.99
C ALA A 33 3.87 -0.87 7.46
N PHE A 34 3.28 0.29 7.72
CA PHE A 34 3.13 0.86 9.06
C PHE A 34 1.82 1.64 9.18
N VAL A 35 1.39 1.88 10.41
CA VAL A 35 0.18 2.66 10.69
C VAL A 35 0.53 4.15 10.59
N VAL A 36 -0.26 4.91 9.83
CA VAL A 36 -0.10 6.36 9.70
C VAL A 36 -1.06 7.10 10.63
N ASP A 37 -2.30 6.61 10.75
CA ASP A 37 -3.35 7.20 11.59
C ASP A 37 -4.38 6.11 11.90
N GLU A 38 -4.71 5.86 13.16
CA GLU A 38 -5.72 4.86 13.54
C GLU A 38 -7.14 5.45 13.66
N THR A 39 -7.23 6.77 13.81
CA THR A 39 -8.46 7.47 14.21
C THR A 39 -9.24 8.02 13.04
N ARG A 40 -8.60 8.14 11.87
CA ARG A 40 -9.26 8.66 10.66
C ARG A 40 -10.42 7.77 10.23
N SER A 41 -11.59 8.38 10.16
CA SER A 41 -12.75 7.80 9.49
C SER A 41 -12.46 7.69 7.99
N THR A 42 -12.57 6.48 7.47
CA THR A 42 -12.36 6.15 6.06
C THR A 42 -13.67 5.74 5.42
N LYS A 43 -13.86 6.13 4.16
CA LYS A 43 -15.07 5.78 3.40
C LYS A 43 -14.83 4.70 2.36
N ASN A 44 -13.61 4.66 1.81
CA ASN A 44 -13.25 3.79 0.69
C ASN A 44 -11.96 3.02 1.02
N PRO A 45 -12.04 1.89 1.76
CA PRO A 45 -10.89 1.02 1.99
C PRO A 45 -10.20 0.66 0.67
N GLY A 46 -8.86 0.74 0.63
CA GLY A 46 -8.06 0.52 -0.56
C GLY A 46 -7.76 1.81 -1.35
N ARG A 47 -8.37 2.96 -1.04
CA ARG A 47 -8.11 4.19 -1.79
C ARG A 47 -6.79 4.84 -1.38
N VAL A 48 -5.96 5.18 -2.37
CA VAL A 48 -4.75 5.99 -2.17
C VAL A 48 -5.14 7.45 -1.91
N VAL A 49 -4.74 7.99 -0.77
CA VAL A 49 -5.06 9.36 -0.34
C VAL A 49 -3.84 10.26 -0.17
N GLY A 50 -2.64 9.72 -0.32
CA GLY A 50 -1.39 10.48 -0.26
C GLY A 50 -0.25 9.74 -0.96
N LEU A 51 0.60 10.51 -1.62
CA LEU A 51 1.83 10.05 -2.26
C LEU A 51 2.97 10.85 -1.64
N GLU A 52 3.69 10.24 -0.71
CA GLU A 52 4.86 10.84 -0.08
C GLU A 52 6.13 10.34 -0.77
N GLU A 53 7.29 10.92 -0.44
CA GLU A 53 8.57 10.54 -1.04
C GLU A 53 8.92 9.06 -0.78
N ASP A 54 8.74 8.61 0.46
CA ASP A 54 9.12 7.25 0.90
C ASP A 54 7.94 6.27 1.00
N PHE A 55 6.68 6.73 0.99
CA PHE A 55 5.52 5.85 1.15
C PHE A 55 4.24 6.38 0.50
N ILE A 56 3.28 5.49 0.21
CA ILE A 56 1.90 5.87 -0.14
C ILE A 56 0.99 5.72 1.08
N LYS A 57 -0.01 6.59 1.21
CA LYS A 57 -1.07 6.51 2.24
C LYS A 57 -2.32 5.89 1.64
N VAL A 58 -2.81 4.84 2.28
CA VAL A 58 -3.97 4.07 1.80
C VAL A 58 -5.02 4.02 2.90
N GLU A 59 -6.26 4.33 2.53
CA GLU A 59 -7.42 4.16 3.42
C GLU A 59 -7.64 2.68 3.72
N THR A 60 -7.94 2.35 4.98
CA THR A 60 -8.31 0.99 5.36
C THR A 60 -9.76 0.97 5.84
N GLY A 61 -10.20 -0.11 6.51
CA GLY A 61 -11.53 -0.14 7.15
C GLY A 61 -11.66 0.80 8.35
N ALA A 62 -10.53 1.18 8.95
CA ALA A 62 -10.44 2.23 9.98
C ALA A 62 -8.99 2.70 10.04
N GLY A 63 -8.75 4.00 9.86
CA GLY A 63 -7.41 4.57 9.79
C GLY A 63 -6.71 4.39 8.44
N LEU A 64 -5.47 4.88 8.39
CA LEU A 64 -4.57 4.89 7.23
C LEU A 64 -3.38 3.98 7.45
N VAL A 65 -3.02 3.23 6.41
CA VAL A 65 -1.77 2.46 6.33
C VAL A 65 -0.81 3.16 5.37
N GLY A 66 0.46 3.21 5.76
CA GLY A 66 1.57 3.62 4.92
C GLY A 66 2.22 2.40 4.29
N ILE A 67 2.49 2.43 2.98
CA ILE A 67 3.24 1.38 2.27
C ILE A 67 4.53 1.99 1.72
N GLY A 68 5.67 1.57 2.25
CA GLY A 68 6.98 2.12 1.89
C GLY A 68 7.61 1.51 0.65
N GLU A 69 7.27 0.26 0.33
CA GLU A 69 7.89 -0.47 -0.78
C GLU A 69 6.87 -1.30 -1.56
N LEU A 70 7.03 -1.30 -2.88
CA LEU A 70 6.13 -1.99 -3.80
C LEU A 70 6.93 -2.77 -4.85
N GLN A 71 6.33 -3.85 -5.35
CA GLN A 71 6.92 -4.67 -6.40
C GLN A 71 5.88 -5.11 -7.42
N ALA A 72 6.02 -4.63 -8.65
CA ALA A 72 5.22 -5.09 -9.79
C ALA A 72 5.65 -6.50 -10.25
N PRO A 73 4.79 -7.24 -10.96
CA PRO A 73 5.12 -8.57 -11.48
C PRO A 73 6.39 -8.55 -12.33
N GLY A 74 7.34 -9.46 -12.03
CA GLY A 74 8.60 -9.57 -12.78
C GLY A 74 9.56 -8.38 -12.62
N ARG A 75 9.30 -7.44 -11.71
CA ARG A 75 10.16 -6.29 -11.44
C ARG A 75 10.85 -6.41 -10.09
N LYS A 76 11.90 -5.61 -9.88
CA LYS A 76 12.53 -5.44 -8.57
C LYS A 76 11.59 -4.73 -7.59
N ARG A 77 11.78 -4.97 -6.30
CA ARG A 77 11.18 -4.15 -5.24
C ARG A 77 11.72 -2.72 -5.32
N LEU A 78 10.86 -1.73 -5.16
CA LEU A 78 11.16 -0.30 -5.23
C LEU A 78 10.60 0.43 -4.02
N ARG A 79 11.22 1.55 -3.63
CA ARG A 79 10.59 2.49 -2.71
C ARG A 79 9.34 3.11 -3.34
N ALA A 80 8.39 3.51 -2.52
CA ALA A 80 7.10 4.00 -2.99
C ALA A 80 7.22 5.18 -3.97
N GLY A 81 8.04 6.19 -3.67
CA GLY A 81 8.23 7.33 -4.58
C GLY A 81 8.84 6.93 -5.92
N GLU A 82 9.77 5.96 -5.94
CA GLU A 82 10.33 5.43 -7.19
C GLU A 82 9.28 4.62 -7.97
N PHE A 83 8.50 3.81 -7.26
CA PHE A 83 7.43 3.01 -7.84
C PHE A 83 6.39 3.90 -8.51
N VAL A 84 5.90 4.94 -7.85
CA VAL A 84 4.90 5.90 -8.35
C VAL A 84 5.37 6.62 -9.63
N ARG A 85 6.67 6.92 -9.74
CA ARG A 85 7.23 7.57 -10.95
C ARG A 85 7.25 6.65 -12.17
N GLY A 86 7.48 5.35 -11.96
CA GLY A 86 7.60 4.37 -13.05
C GLY A 86 6.32 3.56 -13.32
N PHE A 87 5.42 3.50 -12.34
CA PHE A 87 4.14 2.80 -12.37
C PHE A 87 3.09 3.86 -12.07
N HIS A 88 2.24 4.23 -13.04
CA HIS A 88 1.31 5.36 -13.01
C HIS A 88 0.24 5.29 -11.88
N LEU A 89 0.68 5.26 -10.63
CA LEU A 89 -0.15 5.24 -9.44
C LEU A 89 -0.55 6.67 -9.10
N SER A 90 -1.85 6.94 -9.13
CA SER A 90 -2.40 8.26 -8.90
C SER A 90 -3.10 8.36 -7.54
N LEU A 91 -3.29 9.60 -7.07
CA LEU A 91 -4.24 9.86 -5.99
C LEU A 91 -5.63 9.35 -6.40
N ASN A 92 -6.34 8.77 -5.43
CA ASN A 92 -7.63 8.11 -5.59
C ASN A 92 -7.62 6.77 -6.33
N ALA A 93 -6.46 6.25 -6.74
CA ALA A 93 -6.35 4.86 -7.20
C ALA A 93 -6.88 3.90 -6.13
N LEU A 94 -7.54 2.82 -6.57
CA LEU A 94 -8.11 1.81 -5.68
C LEU A 94 -7.24 0.55 -5.71
N LEU A 95 -6.83 0.12 -4.52
CA LEU A 95 -6.12 -1.11 -4.26
C LEU A 95 -7.15 -2.17 -3.86
N GLU A 96 -7.34 -3.19 -4.71
CA GLU A 96 -8.25 -4.32 -4.45
C GLU A 96 -7.58 -5.45 -3.67
#